data_AF-A0AAW3EI31-F1
#
_entry.id   AF-A0AAW3EI31-F1
#
_cell.length_a   1.000
_cell.length_b   1.000
_cell.length_c   1.000
_cell.angle_alpha   90.00
_cell.angle_beta   90.00
_cell.angle_gamma   90.00
#
_symmetry.space_group_name_H-M   'P 1'
#
loop_
_entity.id
_entity.type
_entity.pdbx_description
1 polymer ?
#
loop_
_entity_poly.entity_id
_entity_poly.type
_entity_poly.pdbx_seq_one_letter_code
_entity_poly.pdbx_strand_id
1 'polypeptide(L)'
;MKKSYLANSFLIGLIFVSAGANADLACGNFILHAASDGWTRVNNEKVTSQKITFLSRKNDWDNVKTDMTLMPARDGFMYGFEFIKRDGKAFLNVELIRGNVDSPRFIGSFDCKKIPG
;
A
#
# COMPACT_ATOMS: atom_id res chain seq x y z
N MET A 1 10.12 37.33 59.11
CA MET A 1 10.23 37.62 57.66
C MET A 1 11.57 37.13 57.11
N LYS A 2 11.66 35.89 56.57
CA LYS A 2 12.76 35.46 55.68
C LYS A 2 12.22 34.43 54.68
N LYS A 3 12.71 34.52 53.45
CA LYS A 3 12.03 34.25 52.17
C LYS A 3 11.94 32.75 51.82
N SER A 4 10.78 32.34 51.30
CA SER A 4 10.58 31.07 50.58
C SER A 4 11.35 31.07 49.26
N TYR A 5 12.06 29.98 48.97
CA TYR A 5 12.56 29.69 47.62
C TYR A 5 11.77 28.49 47.08
N LEU A 6 10.83 28.78 46.18
CA LEU A 6 10.18 27.79 45.32
C LEU A 6 11.17 27.37 44.23
N ALA A 7 11.67 26.14 44.31
CA ALA A 7 12.46 25.52 43.26
C ALA A 7 11.52 25.06 42.14
N ASN A 8 11.44 25.83 41.05
CA ASN A 8 10.63 25.56 39.89
C ASN A 8 11.36 24.52 39.00
N SER A 9 11.07 23.23 39.18
CA SER A 9 11.60 22.16 38.33
C SER A 9 10.85 22.10 37.01
N PHE A 10 11.46 22.64 35.95
CA PHE A 10 10.96 22.54 34.58
C PHE A 10 11.46 21.23 33.95
N LEU A 11 10.67 20.16 34.05
CA LEU A 11 10.91 18.88 33.38
C LEU A 11 10.55 18.99 31.90
N ILE A 12 11.55 19.10 31.03
CA ILE A 12 11.38 19.01 29.57
C ILE A 12 11.29 17.52 29.21
N GLY A 13 10.08 17.05 28.90
CA GLY A 13 9.86 15.71 28.36
C GLY A 13 10.15 15.66 26.86
N LEU A 14 11.14 14.85 26.44
CA LEU A 14 11.35 14.51 25.03
C LEU A 14 10.26 13.52 24.58
N ILE A 15 9.30 14.01 23.79
CA ILE A 15 8.34 13.16 23.10
C ILE A 15 9.01 12.66 21.82
N PHE A 16 9.46 11.41 21.82
CA PHE A 16 9.86 10.71 20.59
C PHE A 16 8.60 10.36 19.79
N VAL A 17 8.26 11.17 18.80
CA VAL A 17 7.26 10.81 17.78
C VAL A 17 7.94 9.85 16.81
N SER A 18 7.62 8.57 16.88
CA SER A 18 7.99 7.58 15.87
C SER A 18 7.14 7.82 14.62
N ALA A 19 7.70 8.49 13.62
CA ALA A 19 7.11 8.53 12.29
C ALA A 19 7.20 7.12 11.67
N GLY A 20 6.08 6.40 11.64
CA GLY A 20 5.98 5.16 10.90
C GLY A 20 6.09 5.46 9.41
N ALA A 21 7.26 5.19 8.82
CA ALA A 21 7.44 5.25 7.37
C ALA A 21 6.70 4.06 6.74
N ASN A 22 5.51 4.29 6.21
CA ASN A 22 4.89 3.36 5.29
C ASN A 22 5.77 3.34 4.04
N ALA A 23 6.14 2.15 3.59
CA ALA A 23 6.95 2.02 2.40
C ALA A 23 6.08 1.61 1.23
N ASP A 24 6.28 2.30 0.11
CA ASP A 24 5.58 2.03 -1.12
C ASP A 24 6.26 0.88 -1.86
N LEU A 25 5.51 0.25 -2.76
CA LEU A 25 6.01 -0.79 -3.65
C LEU A 25 5.98 -0.28 -5.08
N ALA A 26 7.14 -0.23 -5.73
CA ALA A 26 7.23 0.01 -7.16
C ALA A 26 7.23 -1.34 -7.91
N CYS A 27 6.21 -1.57 -8.74
CA CYS A 27 6.04 -2.75 -9.58
C CYS A 27 5.96 -2.31 -11.05
N GLY A 28 7.10 -2.23 -11.73
CA GLY A 28 7.16 -1.59 -13.06
C GLY A 28 6.76 -0.11 -12.96
N ASN A 29 5.75 0.31 -13.72
CA ASN A 29 5.20 1.68 -13.71
C ASN A 29 4.05 1.88 -12.69
N PHE A 30 3.78 0.89 -11.83
CA PHE A 30 2.73 0.96 -10.82
C PHE A 30 3.34 1.16 -9.43
N ILE A 31 2.95 2.22 -8.76
CA ILE A 31 3.29 2.48 -7.35
C ILE A 31 2.09 2.05 -6.50
N LEU A 32 2.31 1.08 -5.62
CA LEU A 32 1.32 0.61 -4.67
C LEU A 32 1.59 1.21 -3.30
N HIS A 33 0.56 1.83 -2.73
CA HIS A 33 0.59 2.39 -1.38
C HIS A 33 -0.56 1.80 -0.55
N ALA A 34 -0.25 1.16 0.56
CA ALA A 34 -1.24 0.71 1.54
C ALA A 34 -1.60 1.89 2.46
N ALA A 35 -2.72 2.56 2.19
CA ALA A 35 -3.10 3.73 2.97
C ALA A 35 -3.69 3.37 4.33
N SER A 36 -3.73 4.39 5.19
CA SER A 36 -4.29 4.31 6.54
C SER A 36 -5.78 3.95 6.60
N ASP A 37 -6.53 4.09 5.51
CA ASP A 37 -7.93 3.67 5.43
C ASP A 37 -8.11 2.16 5.10
N GLY A 38 -7.01 1.41 5.02
CA GLY A 38 -7.01 -0.02 4.72
C GLY A 38 -7.16 -0.36 3.23
N TRP A 39 -7.19 0.65 2.36
CA TRP A 39 -7.32 0.46 0.92
C TRP A 39 -6.00 0.75 0.20
N THR A 40 -5.70 -0.05 -0.81
CA THR A 40 -4.54 0.13 -1.67
C THR A 40 -4.77 1.31 -2.63
N ARG A 41 -3.72 2.07 -2.88
CA ARG A 41 -3.66 3.04 -3.96
C ARG A 41 -2.73 2.50 -5.01
N VAL A 42 -3.14 2.58 -6.27
CA VAL A 42 -2.29 2.34 -7.42
C VAL A 42 -2.05 3.68 -8.08
N ASN A 43 -0.80 4.11 -8.19
CA ASN A 43 -0.43 5.44 -8.72
C ASN A 43 -1.20 6.58 -8.03
N ASN A 44 -1.29 6.50 -6.70
CA ASN A 44 -2.01 7.45 -5.85
C ASN A 44 -3.54 7.50 -6.08
N GLU A 45 -4.10 6.54 -6.80
CA GLU A 45 -5.54 6.39 -7.02
C GLU A 45 -6.09 5.22 -6.20
N LYS A 46 -7.15 5.46 -5.43
CA LYS A 46 -7.79 4.41 -4.62
C LYS A 46 -8.48 3.40 -5.54
N VAL A 47 -8.17 2.11 -5.36
CA VAL A 47 -8.82 1.02 -6.10
C VAL A 47 -10.33 0.99 -5.81
N THR A 48 -11.12 0.62 -6.82
CA THR A 48 -12.59 0.54 -6.74
C THR A 48 -13.07 -0.73 -6.03
N SER A 49 -12.28 -1.80 -6.09
CA SER A 49 -12.50 -3.00 -5.27
C SER A 49 -11.18 -3.58 -4.79
N GLN A 50 -11.23 -4.27 -3.66
CA GLN A 50 -10.08 -4.93 -3.05
C GLN A 50 -10.53 -6.18 -2.29
N LYS A 51 -9.83 -7.30 -2.51
CA LYS A 51 -9.99 -8.53 -1.74
C LYS A 51 -8.62 -9.02 -1.28
N ILE A 52 -8.43 -9.02 0.03
CA ILE A 52 -7.21 -9.52 0.66
C ILE A 52 -7.42 -10.99 1.04
N THR A 53 -6.47 -11.84 0.65
CA THR A 53 -6.43 -13.27 0.98
C THR A 53 -5.06 -13.59 1.60
N PHE A 54 -5.05 -14.09 2.83
CA PHE A 54 -3.83 -14.60 3.45
C PHE A 54 -3.51 -15.98 2.88
N LEU A 55 -2.31 -16.13 2.32
CA LEU A 55 -1.86 -17.31 1.59
C LEU A 55 -1.27 -18.40 2.49
N SER A 56 -1.12 -18.11 3.78
CA SER A 56 -0.57 -18.98 4.82
C SER A 56 -1.47 -18.88 6.05
N ARG A 57 -1.00 -18.25 7.13
CA ARG A 57 -1.77 -18.05 8.37
C ARG A 57 -2.59 -16.76 8.30
N LYS A 58 -3.67 -16.71 9.08
CA LYS A 58 -4.47 -15.48 9.24
C LYS A 58 -3.55 -14.33 9.69
N ASN A 59 -3.72 -13.16 9.07
CA ASN A 59 -2.94 -11.93 9.33
C ASN A 59 -1.45 -12.00 8.97
N ASP A 60 -1.04 -12.96 8.15
CA ASP A 60 0.32 -13.04 7.62
C ASP A 60 0.51 -12.09 6.42
N TRP A 61 0.87 -10.84 6.69
CA TRP A 61 1.10 -9.80 5.68
C TRP A 61 2.40 -9.99 4.87
N ASP A 62 3.20 -11.00 5.20
CA ASP A 62 4.33 -11.44 4.39
C ASP A 62 3.94 -12.53 3.38
N ASN A 63 2.75 -13.11 3.54
CA ASN A 63 2.17 -14.12 2.66
C ASN A 63 0.71 -13.75 2.34
N VAL A 64 0.55 -12.78 1.45
CA VAL A 64 -0.74 -12.18 1.11
C VAL A 64 -0.91 -12.07 -0.40
N LYS A 65 -2.15 -12.31 -0.85
CA LYS A 65 -2.62 -11.98 -2.18
C LYS A 65 -3.71 -10.92 -2.07
N THR A 66 -3.64 -9.89 -2.90
CA THR A 66 -4.64 -8.83 -2.99
C THR A 66 -5.13 -8.71 -4.42
N ASP A 67 -6.37 -9.12 -4.67
CA ASP A 67 -7.07 -8.88 -5.93
C ASP A 67 -7.72 -7.50 -5.89
N MET A 68 -7.54 -6.69 -6.91
CA MET A 68 -8.05 -5.31 -6.96
C MET A 68 -8.58 -4.96 -8.35
N THR A 69 -9.45 -3.96 -8.40
CA THR A 69 -9.86 -3.31 -9.66
C THR A 69 -9.77 -1.81 -9.55
N LEU A 70 -9.56 -1.13 -10.68
CA LEU A 70 -9.66 0.32 -10.78
C LEU A 70 -10.43 0.68 -12.05
N MET A 71 -11.69 1.10 -11.88
CA MET A 71 -12.66 1.23 -12.98
C MET A 71 -13.61 2.43 -12.80
N PRO A 72 -13.52 3.47 -13.66
CA PRO A 72 -12.38 3.76 -14.53
C PRO A 72 -11.18 4.21 -13.68
N ALA A 73 -9.97 4.00 -14.20
CA ALA A 73 -8.79 4.73 -13.75
C ALA A 73 -8.76 6.13 -14.36
N ARG A 74 -7.91 7.02 -13.82
CA ARG A 74 -7.74 8.40 -14.32
C ARG A 74 -7.36 8.51 -15.80
N ASP A 75 -6.67 7.51 -16.34
CA ASP A 75 -6.28 7.45 -17.77
C ASP A 75 -7.41 6.97 -18.70
N GLY A 76 -8.60 6.70 -18.15
CA GLY A 76 -9.77 6.24 -18.89
C GLY A 76 -9.83 4.73 -19.11
N PHE A 77 -8.82 3.98 -18.67
CA PHE A 77 -8.80 2.53 -18.78
C PHE A 77 -9.44 1.84 -17.57
N MET A 78 -9.67 0.54 -17.71
CA MET A 78 -10.16 -0.33 -16.65
C MET A 78 -9.06 -1.33 -16.33
N TYR A 79 -8.66 -1.43 -15.07
CA TYR A 79 -7.58 -2.32 -14.66
C TYR A 79 -8.04 -3.37 -13.66
N GLY A 80 -7.54 -4.58 -13.86
CA GLY A 80 -7.52 -5.64 -12.87
C GLY A 80 -6.09 -5.83 -12.37
N PHE A 81 -5.92 -5.96 -11.06
CA PHE A 81 -4.63 -6.17 -10.43
C PHE A 81 -4.67 -7.41 -9.54
N GLU A 82 -3.62 -8.20 -9.58
CA GLU A 82 -3.36 -9.27 -8.62
C GLU A 82 -1.96 -9.04 -8.04
N PHE A 83 -1.93 -8.50 -6.83
CA PHE A 83 -0.70 -8.37 -6.06
C PHE A 83 -0.47 -9.64 -5.25
N ILE A 84 0.74 -10.18 -5.31
CA ILE A 84 1.14 -11.35 -4.52
C ILE A 84 2.44 -11.02 -3.81
N LYS A 85 2.45 -11.21 -2.49
CA LYS A 85 3.66 -11.23 -1.66
C LYS A 85 3.74 -12.58 -0.96
N ARG A 86 4.83 -13.30 -1.16
CA ARG A 86 5.08 -14.62 -0.58
C ARG A 86 6.57 -14.88 -0.53
N ASP A 87 7.04 -15.49 0.55
CA ASP A 87 8.45 -15.93 0.71
C ASP A 87 9.47 -14.80 0.45
N GLY A 88 9.15 -13.58 0.92
CA GLY A 88 10.02 -12.41 0.77
C GLY A 88 10.07 -11.81 -0.64
N LYS A 89 9.30 -12.35 -1.59
CA LYS A 89 9.15 -11.82 -2.95
C LYS A 89 7.78 -11.18 -3.11
N ALA A 90 7.69 -10.16 -3.95
CA ALA A 90 6.45 -9.52 -4.31
C ALA A 90 6.40 -9.26 -5.82
N PHE A 91 5.24 -9.48 -6.43
CA PHE A 91 5.00 -9.16 -7.83
C PHE A 91 3.54 -8.71 -8.02
N LEU A 92 3.32 -8.00 -9.12
CA LEU A 92 2.01 -7.49 -9.53
C LEU A 92 1.69 -8.01 -10.93
N ASN A 93 0.59 -8.75 -11.03
CA ASN A 93 -0.04 -9.03 -12.31
C ASN A 93 -1.07 -7.93 -12.60
N VAL A 94 -1.08 -7.44 -13.84
CA VAL A 94 -1.97 -6.39 -14.31
C VAL A 94 -2.67 -6.87 -15.56
N GLU A 95 -3.96 -6.66 -15.63
CA GLU A 95 -4.77 -6.84 -16.84
C GLU A 95 -5.47 -5.53 -17.17
N LEU A 96 -5.38 -5.12 -18.44
CA LEU A 96 -6.28 -4.13 -19.01
C LEU A 96 -7.63 -4.79 -19.28
N ILE A 97 -8.63 -4.49 -18.47
CA ILE A 97 -9.96 -5.08 -18.57
C ILE A 97 -10.64 -4.59 -19.86
N ARG A 98 -11.16 -5.54 -20.62
CA ARG A 98 -11.80 -5.31 -21.91
C ARG A 98 -13.32 -5.25 -21.74
N GLY A 99 -13.98 -4.36 -22.48
CA GLY A 99 -15.44 -4.36 -22.61
C GLY A 99 -15.98 -5.47 -23.53
N ASN A 100 -15.12 -6.08 -24.35
CA ASN A 100 -15.47 -7.16 -25.29
C ASN A 100 -14.52 -8.36 -25.11
N VAL A 101 -15.09 -9.57 -25.13
CA VAL A 101 -14.36 -10.85 -25.03
C VAL A 101 -13.48 -11.14 -26.26
N ASP A 102 -13.80 -10.57 -27.43
CA ASP A 102 -13.07 -10.78 -28.68
C ASP A 102 -11.83 -9.89 -28.83
N SER A 103 -11.74 -8.80 -28.07
CA SER A 103 -10.58 -7.90 -28.13
C SER A 103 -9.32 -8.58 -27.60
N PRO A 104 -8.09 -8.26 -28.03
CA PRO A 104 -6.88 -8.85 -27.44
C PRO A 104 -6.74 -8.55 -25.94
N ARG A 105 -6.25 -9.51 -25.15
CA ARG A 105 -5.91 -9.30 -23.73
C ARG A 105 -4.54 -8.63 -23.63
N PHE A 106 -4.47 -7.56 -22.84
CA PHE A 106 -3.19 -6.94 -22.47
C PHE A 106 -2.92 -7.25 -21.00
N ILE A 107 -1.89 -8.05 -20.77
CA ILE A 107 -1.47 -8.48 -19.44
C ILE A 107 0.02 -8.20 -19.24
N GLY A 108 0.39 -7.89 -18.01
CA GLY A 108 1.78 -7.72 -17.61
C GLY A 108 2.02 -8.25 -16.21
N SER A 109 3.23 -8.75 -15.95
CA SER A 109 3.67 -9.21 -14.64
C SER A 109 4.95 -8.46 -14.27
N PHE A 110 4.95 -7.83 -13.10
CA PHE A 110 6.03 -6.94 -12.69
C PHE A 110 6.52 -7.31 -11.30
N ASP A 111 7.82 -7.58 -11.17
CA ASP A 111 8.46 -7.71 -9.86
C ASP A 111 8.36 -6.38 -9.10
N CYS A 112 8.04 -6.47 -7.82
CA CYS A 112 7.89 -5.31 -6.94
C CYS A 112 9.15 -5.09 -6.09
N LYS A 113 9.50 -3.82 -5.90
CA LYS A 113 10.60 -3.41 -5.01
C LYS A 113 10.07 -2.38 -4.02
N LYS A 114 10.50 -2.52 -2.76
CA LYS A 114 10.24 -1.53 -1.72
C LYS A 114 10.95 -0.23 -2.07
N ILE A 115 10.23 0.87 -2.02
CA ILE A 115 10.76 2.23 -2.19
C ILE A 115 10.36 3.08 -0.98
N PRO A 116 11.11 4.16 -0.67
CA PRO A 116 10.63 5.16 0.27
C PRO A 116 9.28 5.73 -0.20
N GLY A 117 8.29 5.71 0.68
CA GLY A 117 6.98 6.35 0.48
C GLY A 117 6.96 7.77 1.04
#